data_AF-A0A0F9GJ82-F1
#
_entry.id   AF-A0A0F9GJ82-F1
#
_cell.length_a   1.000
_cell.length_b   1.000
_cell.length_c   1.000
_cell.angle_alpha   90.00
_cell.angle_beta   90.00
_cell.angle_gamma   90.00
#
_symmetry.space_group_name_H-M   'P 1'
#
loop_
_entity.id
_entity.type
_entity.pdbx_description
1 polymer ?
#
loop_
_entity_poly.entity_id
_entity_poly.type
_entity_poly.pdbx_seq_one_letter_code
_entity_poly.pdbx_strand_id
1 'polypeptide(L)' 'MEIYRLTRLGSQLAHSYNNERTPMWGVIHYLNRKGVATKEQILEHVPYATSTTIAKLRWKRVISEDTGVTV' A
#
# COMPACT_ATOMS: atom_id res chain seq x y z
N MET A 1 -12.63 5.20 -8.47
CA MET A 1 -11.21 4.86 -8.67
C MET A 1 -10.62 4.66 -7.29
N GLU A 2 -10.17 3.45 -6.96
CA GLU A 2 -9.62 3.15 -5.63
C GLU A 2 -8.20 3.72 -5.54
N ILE A 3 -8.02 4.76 -4.73
CA ILE A 3 -6.70 5.36 -4.44
C ILE A 3 -6.27 4.87 -3.07
N TYR A 4 -5.03 4.41 -2.96
CA TYR A 4 -4.45 3.92 -1.72
C TYR A 4 -3.33 4.82 -1.25
N ARG A 5 -3.26 4.99 0.08
CA ARG A 5 -2.20 5.71 0.79
C ARG A 5 -1.75 4.94 2.02
N LEU A 6 -0.53 5.20 2.49
CA LEU A 6 -0.10 4.68 3.79
C LEU A 6 -0.89 5.35 4.93
N THR A 7 -1.20 4.56 5.96
CA THR A 7 -1.61 5.12 7.26
C THR A 7 -0.39 5.50 8.09
N ARG A 8 -0.59 6.15 9.24
CA ARG A 8 0.50 6.41 10.20
C ARG A 8 1.27 5.13 10.57
N LEU A 9 0.55 4.03 10.76
CA LEU A 9 1.13 2.71 11.03
C LEU A 9 1.96 2.23 9.81
N GLY A 10 1.41 2.35 8.60
CA GLY A 10 2.11 1.94 7.38
C GLY A 10 3.38 2.74 7.12
N SER A 11 3.39 4.05 7.40
CA SER A 11 4.60 4.87 7.31
C SER A 11 5.65 4.43 8.33
N GLN A 12 5.27 4.16 9.58
CA GLN A 12 6.21 3.64 10.57
C GLN A 12 6.79 2.28 10.15
N LEU A 13 5.96 1.40 9.57
CA LEU A 13 6.41 0.12 9.05
C LEU A 13 7.38 0.30 7.89
N ALA A 14 7.12 1.24 6.96
CA ALA A 14 8.00 1.51 5.82
C ALA A 14 9.43 1.93 6.22
N HIS A 15 9.61 2.45 7.44
CA HIS A 15 10.91 2.80 8.02
C HIS A 15 11.57 1.64 8.81
N SER A 16 10.86 0.52 9.02
CA SER A 16 11.39 -0.68 9.66
C SER A 16 12.10 -1.56 8.63
N TYR A 17 13.30 -2.07 8.96
CA TYR A 17 14.19 -2.88 8.10
C TYR A 17 13.67 -4.28 7.73
N ASN A 18 12.36 -4.47 7.61
CA ASN A 18 11.79 -5.76 7.19
C ASN A 18 11.86 -5.90 5.67
N ASN A 19 12.29 -7.10 5.23
CA ASN A 19 12.62 -7.43 3.84
C ASN A 19 11.63 -6.91 2.79
N GLU A 20 12.10 -5.98 1.95
CA GLU A 20 11.42 -5.45 0.75
C GLU A 20 10.98 -6.55 -0.24
N ARG A 21 11.49 -7.79 -0.08
CA ARG A 21 11.25 -8.94 -0.97
C ARG A 21 9.85 -9.55 -0.92
N THR A 22 9.02 -9.19 0.05
CA THR A 22 7.63 -9.69 0.07
C THR A 22 6.71 -8.71 -0.67
N PRO A 23 5.67 -9.19 -1.37
CA PRO A 23 4.75 -8.30 -2.09
C PRO A 23 4.05 -7.31 -1.16
N MET A 24 3.82 -7.65 0.11
CA MET A 24 3.26 -6.71 1.09
C MET A 24 4.22 -5.55 1.38
N TRP A 25 5.50 -5.85 1.61
CA TRP A 25 6.53 -4.83 1.84
C TRP A 25 6.76 -3.99 0.58
N GLY A 26 6.77 -4.62 -0.60
CA GLY A 26 6.84 -3.90 -1.88
C GLY A 26 5.75 -2.83 -2.03
N VAL A 27 4.49 -3.15 -1.70
CA VAL A 27 3.40 -2.16 -1.69
C VAL A 27 3.63 -1.06 -0.67
N ILE A 28 4.08 -1.39 0.54
CA ILE A 28 4.35 -0.41 1.60
C ILE A 28 5.43 0.58 1.16
N HIS A 29 6.57 0.09 0.65
CA HIS A 29 7.68 0.94 0.20
C HIS A 29 7.31 1.76 -1.04
N TYR A 30 6.57 1.16 -1.98
CA TYR A 30 6.07 1.87 -3.15
C TYR A 30 5.19 3.06 -2.75
N LEU A 31 4.20 2.84 -1.89
CA LEU A 31 3.34 3.91 -1.38
C LEU A 31 4.09 4.91 -0.51
N ASN A 32 5.13 4.50 0.22
CA ASN A 32 5.98 5.44 0.98
C ASN A 32 6.73 6.40 0.05
N ARG A 33 7.19 5.92 -1.11
CA ARG A 33 7.91 6.73 -2.10
C ARG A 33 6.96 7.59 -2.95
N LYS A 34 5.80 7.05 -3.34
CA LYS A 34 4.82 7.73 -4.21
C LYS A 34 3.83 8.63 -3.46
N GLY A 35 3.57 8.38 -2.18
CA GLY A 35 2.53 9.02 -1.38
C GLY A 35 1.15 8.40 -1.59
N VAL A 36 0.64 8.46 -2.82
CA VAL A 36 -0.66 7.89 -3.22
C VAL A 36 -0.53 7.13 -4.53
N ALA A 37 -1.26 6.01 -4.67
CA ALA A 37 -1.30 5.25 -5.92
C ALA A 37 -2.61 4.48 -6.08
N THR A 38 -3.01 4.22 -7.32
CA THR A 38 -4.20 3.40 -7.61
C THR A 38 -3.89 1.92 -7.49
N LYS A 39 -4.93 1.09 -7.43
CA LYS A 39 -4.79 -0.37 -7.44
C LYS A 39 -3.93 -0.85 -8.61
N GLU A 40 -4.20 -0.35 -9.80
CA GLU A 40 -3.55 -0.75 -11.05
C GLU A 40 -2.07 -0.38 -11.02
N GLN A 41 -1.75 0.85 -10.59
CA GLN A 41 -0.36 1.32 -10.46
C GLN A 41 0.44 0.47 -9.47
N ILE A 42 -0.19 0.05 -8.36
CA ILE A 42 0.44 -0.83 -7.37
C ILE A 42 0.71 -2.21 -7.98
N LEU A 43 -0.26 -2.80 -8.68
CA LEU A 43 -0.13 -4.14 -9.26
C LEU A 43 0.84 -4.18 -10.45
N GLU A 44 0.97 -3.08 -11.20
CA GLU A 44 1.93 -2.94 -12.29
C GLU A 44 3.36 -2.81 -11.76
N HIS A 45 3.56 -2.07 -10.66
CA HIS A 45 4.90 -1.77 -10.15
C HIS A 45 5.43 -2.80 -9.16
N VAL A 46 4.56 -3.45 -8.38
CA VAL A 46 4.96 -4.37 -7.31
C VAL A 46 4.83 -5.81 -7.80
N PRO A 47 5.95 -6.51 -8.10
CA PRO A 47 5.90 -7.87 -8.60
C PRO A 47 5.24 -8.80 -7.57
N TYR A 48 4.42 -9.73 -8.06
CA TYR A 48 3.67 -10.70 -7.26
C TYR A 48 2.65 -10.09 -6.28
N ALA A 49 2.43 -8.77 -6.31
CA ALA A 49 1.29 -8.18 -5.62
C ALA A 49 -0.01 -8.61 -6.33
N THR A 50 -1.02 -8.94 -5.53
CA THR A 50 -2.35 -9.30 -6.01
C THR A 50 -3.38 -8.42 -5.32
N SER A 51 -4.62 -8.42 -5.81
CA SER A 51 -5.74 -7.79 -5.11
C SER A 51 -5.85 -8.24 -3.65
N THR A 52 -5.51 -9.50 -3.36
CA THR A 52 -5.50 -10.07 -2.01
C THR A 52 -4.40 -9.46 -1.13
N THR A 53 -3.24 -9.13 -1.70
CA THR A 53 -2.15 -8.43 -1.00
C THR A 53 -2.63 -7.07 -0.50
N ILE A 54 -3.30 -6.31 -1.36
CA ILE A 54 -3.85 -4.99 -1.04
C ILE A 54 -4.95 -5.13 0.02
N ALA A 55 -5.87 -6.08 -0.14
CA ALA A 55 -6.92 -6.35 0.84
C ALA A 55 -6.36 -6.71 2.23
N LYS A 56 -5.29 -7.52 2.29
CA LYS A 56 -4.60 -7.86 3.55
C LYS A 56 -3.96 -6.65 4.21
N LEU A 57 -3.32 -5.77 3.44
CA LEU A 57 -2.73 -4.53 3.96
C LEU A 57 -3.80 -3.56 4.49
N ARG A 58 -4.95 -3.49 3.81
CA ARG A 58 -6.11 -2.71 4.26
C ARG A 58 -6.69 -3.28 5.55
N TRP A 59 -6.88 -4.59 5.64
CA TRP A 59 -7.37 -5.27 6.84
C TRP A 59 -6.43 -5.08 8.04
N LYS A 60 -5.11 -5.10 7.81
CA LYS A 60 -4.08 -4.78 8.82
C LYS A 60 -3.96 -3.29 9.14
N ARG A 61 -4.78 -2.43 8.53
CA ARG A 61 -4.78 -0.96 8.69
C ARG A 61 -3.43 -0.31 8.34
N VAL A 62 -2.67 -0.94 7.46
CA VAL A 62 -1.37 -0.44 6.97
C VAL A 62 -1.57 0.58 5.85
N ILE A 63 -2.57 0.34 5.00
CA ILE A 63 -2.98 1.25 3.94
C ILE A 63 -4.44 1.66 4.15
N SER A 64 -4.79 2.87 3.73
CA SER A 64 -6.16 3.36 3.63
C SER A 64 -6.53 3.48 2.18
N GLU A 65 -7.77 3.11 1.87
CA GLU A 65 -8.42 3.49 0.62
C GLU A 65 -9.02 4.88 0.83
N ASP A 66 -8.62 5.83 0.00
CA ASP A 66 -9.25 7.14 -0.11
C ASP A 66 -10.29 7.00 -1.21
N THR A 67 -11.50 6.57 -0.84
CA THR A 67 -12.67 6.80 -1.67
C THR A 67 -12.90 8.30 -1.62
N GLY A 68 -12.84 8.98 -2.77
CA GLY A 68 -13.07 10.44 -2.89
C GLY A 68 -14.49 10.85 -2.49
N VAL A 69 -14.86 10.62 -1.24
CA VAL A 69 -16.06 11.08 -0.55
C VAL A 69 -15.56 11.95 0.60
N THR A 70 -15.15 13.17 0.25
CA THR A 70 -15.30 14.29 1.17
C THR A 70 -16.78 14.38 1.53
N VAL A 71 -17.11 13.99 2.76
CA VAL A 71 -18.35 14.38 3.44
C VAL A 71 -18.17 15.81 3.95
#